data_AF-A0A2J6SFJ2-F1
#
_entry.id   AF-A0A2J6SFJ2-F1
#
_cell.length_a   1.000
_cell.length_b   1.000
_cell.length_c   1.000
_cell.angle_alpha   90.00
_cell.angle_beta   90.00
_cell.angle_gamma   90.00
#
_symmetry.space_group_name_H-M   'P 1'
#
loop_
_entity.id
_entity.type
_entity.pdbx_description
1 polymer ?
#
loop_
_entity_poly.entity_id
_entity_poly.type
_entity_poly.pdbx_seq_one_letter_code
_entity_poly.pdbx_strand_id
1 'polypeptide(L)'
;MRTPQHLQRPDQPRGSLGRPAKPSRPPPTKRTVLLQNSVSVWGWPSRGGLIVLEHVAALDFDFLGLDSIHPPMRRDPDQHAEDKLCQRLLLLGAKWFDSYDRYIFVAGVAEDHDPSILALEAGEEQAPTTLERRWVSVAHPSGLDGGVWVAEFDTVMYGMQEKNDLLPADAGKVLLTKTMNEKGEILQSIGGKFFASLKQYNGAACLNAWKEKMEGEFGPLVQTQYVE
;
A
#
# COMPACT_ATOMS: atom_id res chain seq x y z
N MET A 1 -34.12 -8.53 20.43
CA MET A 1 -34.73 -7.18 20.49
C MET A 1 -35.30 -6.87 19.11
N ARG A 2 -36.62 -6.58 19.01
CA ARG A 2 -37.29 -6.24 17.74
C ARG A 2 -37.31 -4.72 17.56
N THR A 3 -36.88 -4.25 16.40
CA THR A 3 -36.89 -2.83 16.03
C THR A 3 -38.32 -2.27 16.11
N PRO A 4 -38.54 -1.09 16.73
CA PRO A 4 -39.86 -0.46 16.83
C PRO A 4 -40.51 -0.21 15.47
N GLN A 5 -41.81 -0.51 15.34
CA GLN A 5 -42.57 -0.43 14.07
C GLN A 5 -42.56 0.97 13.42
N HIS A 6 -42.36 2.05 14.16
CA HIS A 6 -42.30 3.39 13.57
C HIS A 6 -41.03 3.65 12.72
N LEU A 7 -39.99 2.81 12.87
CA LEU A 7 -38.77 2.82 12.06
C LEU A 7 -38.86 1.88 10.85
N GLN A 8 -39.93 1.10 10.72
CA GLN A 8 -40.22 0.26 9.55
C GLN A 8 -41.11 1.05 8.59
N ARG A 9 -40.54 2.03 7.87
CA ARG A 9 -41.22 2.64 6.71
C ARG A 9 -40.66 2.02 5.43
N PRO A 10 -41.44 1.19 4.69
CA PRO A 10 -40.94 0.55 3.47
C PRO A 10 -40.86 1.47 2.24
N ASP A 11 -41.53 2.64 2.23
CA ASP A 11 -41.79 3.37 0.98
C ASP A 11 -41.43 4.86 1.02
N GLN A 12 -40.28 5.22 1.59
CA GLN A 12 -39.66 6.49 1.21
C GLN A 12 -38.73 6.23 0.03
N PRO A 13 -38.96 6.84 -1.16
CA PRO A 13 -37.93 6.85 -2.18
C PRO A 13 -36.69 7.44 -1.52
N ARG A 14 -35.58 6.67 -1.51
CA ARG A 14 -34.29 7.20 -1.07
C ARG A 14 -34.05 8.43 -1.92
N GLY A 15 -34.31 9.61 -1.36
CA GLY A 15 -33.99 10.86 -2.02
C GLY A 15 -32.55 10.74 -2.46
N SER A 16 -32.25 11.06 -3.72
CA SER A 16 -30.89 11.03 -4.21
C SER A 16 -30.07 11.95 -3.31
N LEU A 17 -29.38 11.38 -2.34
CA LEU A 17 -28.31 12.08 -1.64
C LEU A 17 -27.39 12.49 -2.77
N GLY A 18 -27.31 13.80 -3.02
CA GLY A 18 -26.42 14.33 -4.04
C GLY A 18 -25.05 13.71 -3.86
N ARG A 19 -24.33 13.46 -4.96
CA ARG A 19 -23.03 12.78 -4.93
C ARG A 19 -22.23 13.30 -3.73
N PRO A 20 -21.82 12.44 -2.78
CA PRO A 20 -21.01 12.88 -1.66
C PRO A 20 -19.82 13.64 -2.22
N ALA A 21 -19.51 14.79 -1.61
CA ALA A 21 -18.39 15.60 -2.04
C ALA A 21 -17.15 14.71 -2.07
N LYS A 22 -16.42 14.71 -3.19
CA LYS A 22 -15.13 14.01 -3.26
C LYS A 22 -14.28 14.52 -2.10
N PRO A 23 -13.64 13.64 -1.30
CA PRO A 23 -12.74 14.07 -0.25
C PRO A 23 -11.72 15.06 -0.83
N SER A 24 -11.43 16.14 -0.12
CA SER A 24 -10.41 17.08 -0.56
C SER A 24 -9.10 16.32 -0.73
N ARG A 25 -8.53 16.33 -1.94
CA ARG A 25 -7.25 15.68 -2.21
C ARG A 25 -6.22 16.28 -1.24
N PRO A 26 -5.57 15.46 -0.39
CA PRO A 26 -4.54 15.96 0.49
C PRO A 26 -3.45 16.63 -0.35
N PRO A 27 -2.76 17.64 0.20
CA PRO A 27 -1.66 18.26 -0.50
C PRO A 27 -0.69 17.17 -0.95
N PRO A 28 -0.10 17.30 -2.16
CA PRO A 28 0.85 16.34 -2.71
C PRO A 28 2.21 16.37 -2.00
N THR A 29 2.20 16.76 -0.72
CA THR A 29 3.34 16.92 0.14
C THR A 29 3.35 15.90 1.27
N LYS A 30 2.33 15.06 1.47
CA LYS A 30 2.36 14.08 2.56
C LYS A 30 3.47 13.03 2.36
N ARG A 31 4.20 12.72 3.43
CA ARG A 31 5.21 11.64 3.50
C ARG A 31 4.77 10.56 4.47
N THR A 32 4.77 10.86 5.76
CA THR A 32 4.31 9.94 6.79
C THR A 32 2.85 10.22 7.09
N VAL A 33 2.02 9.20 6.97
CA VAL A 33 0.60 9.25 7.27
C VAL A 33 0.34 8.37 8.50
N LEU A 34 -0.10 9.03 9.57
CA LEU A 34 -0.48 8.37 10.82
C LEU A 34 -1.97 8.07 10.75
N LEU A 35 -2.33 6.79 10.74
CA LEU A 35 -3.70 6.30 10.86
C LEU A 35 -3.92 5.80 12.29
N GLN A 36 -5.18 5.52 12.65
CA GLN A 36 -5.53 5.14 14.02
C GLN A 36 -4.73 3.92 14.53
N ASN A 37 -4.49 2.94 13.64
CA ASN A 37 -3.88 1.66 13.99
C ASN A 37 -2.66 1.31 13.14
N SER A 38 -2.18 2.23 12.31
CA SER A 38 -1.07 1.98 11.39
C SER A 38 -0.35 3.26 11.00
N VAL A 39 0.87 3.11 10.51
CA VAL A 39 1.65 4.17 9.91
C VAL A 39 1.96 3.75 8.48
N SER A 40 1.89 4.71 7.56
CA SER A 40 2.28 4.51 6.16
C SER A 40 3.30 5.57 5.75
N VAL A 41 4.23 5.19 4.86
CA VAL A 41 5.17 6.11 4.22
C VAL A 41 4.89 6.16 2.74
N TRP A 42 4.66 7.36 2.24
CA TRP A 42 4.33 7.62 0.84
C TRP A 42 5.54 8.19 0.12
N GLY A 43 5.71 7.84 -1.15
CA GLY A 43 6.74 8.35 -2.06
C GLY A 43 6.10 8.84 -3.35
N TRP A 44 6.62 9.94 -3.88
CA TRP A 44 6.08 10.64 -5.04
C TRP A 44 7.12 10.67 -6.17
N PRO A 45 7.21 9.58 -6.95
CA PRO A 45 8.25 9.44 -7.96
C PRO A 45 8.09 10.48 -9.08
N SER A 46 9.21 10.92 -9.65
CA SER A 46 9.25 11.88 -10.77
C SER A 46 8.51 11.39 -12.02
N ARG A 47 8.43 10.06 -12.18
CA ARG A 47 7.65 9.39 -13.23
C ARG A 47 6.14 9.43 -13.03
N GLY A 48 5.68 9.84 -11.85
CA GLY A 48 4.27 9.90 -11.49
C GLY A 48 3.75 8.64 -10.79
N GLY A 49 2.49 8.73 -10.37
CA GLY A 49 1.88 7.78 -9.47
C GLY A 49 2.24 8.04 -8.00
N LEU A 50 1.93 7.06 -7.17
CA LEU A 50 2.13 7.10 -5.73
C LEU A 50 2.70 5.75 -5.26
N ILE A 51 3.83 5.79 -4.57
CA ILE A 51 4.42 4.61 -3.93
C ILE A 51 4.02 4.61 -2.46
N VAL A 52 3.42 3.53 -1.96
CA VAL A 52 2.92 3.44 -0.59
C VAL A 52 3.48 2.20 0.08
N LEU A 53 4.19 2.39 1.19
CA LEU A 53 4.51 1.35 2.15
C LEU A 53 3.55 1.47 3.33
N GLU A 54 2.71 0.47 3.52
CA GLU A 54 1.70 0.42 4.58
C GLU A 54 2.19 -0.39 5.78
N HIS A 55 1.65 -0.12 6.96
CA HIS A 55 2.00 -0.81 8.20
C HIS A 55 3.50 -0.81 8.51
N VAL A 56 4.15 0.35 8.36
CA VAL A 56 5.59 0.47 8.63
C VAL A 56 5.90 0.33 10.12
N ALA A 57 6.99 -0.37 10.42
CA ALA A 57 7.58 -0.47 11.75
C ALA A 57 8.82 0.44 11.88
N ALA A 58 9.32 0.63 13.10
CA ALA A 58 10.52 1.43 13.35
C ALA A 58 11.74 0.93 12.53
N LEU A 59 11.88 -0.39 12.36
CA LEU A 59 12.91 -1.00 11.51
C LEU A 59 12.84 -0.52 10.05
N ASP A 60 11.64 -0.29 9.52
CA ASP A 60 11.47 0.18 8.14
C ASP A 60 11.91 1.65 8.01
N PHE A 61 11.66 2.49 9.04
CA PHE A 61 12.18 3.86 9.10
C PHE A 61 13.72 3.86 9.09
N ASP A 62 14.35 3.01 9.88
CA ASP A 62 15.81 2.89 9.94
C ASP A 62 16.39 2.50 8.56
N PHE A 63 15.76 1.55 7.86
CA PHE A 63 16.16 1.16 6.51
C PHE A 63 15.99 2.29 5.49
N LEU A 64 14.91 3.07 5.61
CA LEU A 64 14.67 4.22 4.74
C LEU A 64 15.63 5.39 5.04
N GLY A 65 16.25 5.40 6.23
CA GLY A 65 17.08 6.49 6.73
C GLY A 65 16.23 7.66 7.24
N LEU A 66 15.07 7.36 7.82
CA LEU A 66 14.13 8.32 8.39
C LEU A 66 14.10 8.20 9.92
N ASP A 67 13.83 9.29 10.63
CA ASP A 67 13.65 9.27 12.08
C ASP A 67 12.27 8.67 12.44
N SER A 68 12.24 7.62 13.25
CA SER A 68 10.99 6.97 13.70
C SER A 68 10.31 7.69 14.87
N ILE A 69 11.05 8.49 15.65
CA ILE A 69 10.53 9.28 16.77
C ILE A 69 9.96 10.61 16.27
N HIS A 70 10.63 11.21 15.29
CA HIS A 70 10.21 12.47 14.65
C HIS A 70 10.07 12.30 13.13
N PRO A 71 9.10 11.51 12.67
CA PRO A 71 8.99 11.17 11.26
C PRO A 71 8.70 12.41 10.40
N PRO A 72 9.32 12.50 9.21
CA PRO A 72 9.04 13.60 8.30
C PRO A 72 7.59 13.50 7.79
N MET A 73 6.77 14.46 8.18
CA MET A 73 5.37 14.51 7.75
C MET A 73 5.22 14.97 6.31
N ARG A 74 6.21 15.70 5.78
CA ARG A 74 6.22 16.22 4.41
C ARG A 74 7.27 15.50 3.55
N ARG A 75 6.98 15.38 2.25
CA ARG A 75 7.89 14.82 1.24
C ARG A 75 9.07 15.77 1.00
N ASP A 76 10.11 15.27 0.34
CA ASP A 76 11.28 16.07 0.04
C ASP A 76 10.95 17.04 -1.11
N PRO A 77 11.26 18.35 -1.01
CA PRO A 77 11.14 19.26 -2.13
C PRO A 77 12.15 18.96 -3.25
N ASP A 78 13.29 18.31 -2.95
CA ASP A 78 14.21 17.81 -3.97
C ASP A 78 13.68 16.50 -4.57
N GLN A 79 13.25 16.57 -5.82
CA GLN A 79 12.75 15.42 -6.56
C GLN A 79 13.80 14.30 -6.70
N HIS A 80 15.09 14.60 -6.71
CA HIS A 80 16.11 13.56 -6.81
C HIS A 80 16.27 12.79 -5.49
N ALA A 81 16.22 13.49 -4.35
CA ALA A 81 16.17 12.87 -3.03
C ALA A 81 14.86 12.06 -2.85
N GLU A 82 13.73 12.58 -3.31
CA GLU A 82 12.45 11.89 -3.34
C GLU A 82 12.52 10.56 -4.12
N ASP A 83 13.10 10.58 -5.32
CA ASP A 83 13.21 9.40 -6.17
C ASP A 83 14.10 8.31 -5.54
N LYS A 84 15.12 8.69 -4.76
CA LYS A 84 15.94 7.75 -3.99
C LYS A 84 15.13 7.10 -2.87
N LEU A 85 14.30 7.86 -2.17
CA LEU A 85 13.40 7.29 -1.16
C LEU A 85 12.38 6.35 -1.81
N CYS A 86 11.79 6.76 -2.94
CA CYS A 86 10.85 5.94 -3.71
C CYS A 86 11.46 4.57 -4.06
N GLN A 87 12.71 4.55 -4.52
CA GLN A 87 13.44 3.30 -4.78
C GLN A 87 13.55 2.44 -3.51
N ARG A 88 13.95 3.02 -2.37
CA ARG A 88 14.07 2.28 -1.11
C ARG A 88 12.73 1.75 -0.58
N LEU A 89 11.64 2.50 -0.76
CA LEU A 89 10.29 2.03 -0.42
C LEU A 89 9.94 0.75 -1.18
N LEU A 90 10.20 0.71 -2.49
CA LEU A 90 9.97 -0.49 -3.30
C LEU A 90 10.80 -1.68 -2.81
N LEU A 91 12.03 -1.45 -2.33
CA LEU A 91 12.87 -2.50 -1.75
C LEU A 91 12.32 -3.07 -0.43
N LEU A 92 11.39 -2.38 0.24
CA LEU A 92 10.69 -2.89 1.43
C LEU A 92 9.35 -3.57 1.10
N GLY A 93 8.95 -3.62 -0.17
CA GLY A 93 7.68 -4.17 -0.60
C GLY A 93 6.56 -3.14 -0.78
N ALA A 94 6.90 -1.85 -0.88
CA ALA A 94 5.90 -0.82 -1.18
C ALA A 94 5.20 -1.10 -2.53
N LYS A 95 3.93 -0.71 -2.61
CA LYS A 95 3.11 -0.80 -3.82
C LYS A 95 3.23 0.49 -4.61
N TRP A 96 3.16 0.41 -5.94
CA TRP A 96 3.18 1.58 -6.82
C TRP A 96 1.87 1.71 -7.58
N PHE A 97 1.05 2.67 -7.15
CA PHE A 97 -0.24 3.00 -7.74
C PHE A 97 -0.10 4.05 -8.83
N ASP A 98 -0.96 3.97 -9.84
CA ASP A 98 -0.95 4.89 -10.99
C ASP A 98 -1.25 6.34 -10.60
N SER A 99 -1.99 6.52 -9.50
CA SER A 99 -2.33 7.83 -8.95
C SER A 99 -2.72 7.75 -7.48
N TYR A 100 -2.79 8.91 -6.83
CA TYR A 100 -3.37 9.03 -5.50
C TYR A 100 -4.83 8.56 -5.45
N ASP A 101 -5.65 8.92 -6.44
CA ASP A 101 -7.07 8.56 -6.46
C ASP A 101 -7.22 7.02 -6.57
N ARG A 102 -6.36 6.37 -7.36
CA ARG A 102 -6.32 4.90 -7.45
C ARG A 102 -5.99 4.26 -6.10
N TYR A 103 -4.97 4.78 -5.40
CA TYR A 103 -4.63 4.31 -4.06
C TYR A 103 -5.82 4.42 -3.10
N ILE A 104 -6.50 5.57 -3.06
CA ILE A 104 -7.67 5.78 -2.18
C ILE A 104 -8.82 4.85 -2.52
N PHE A 105 -9.06 4.60 -3.80
CA PHE A 105 -10.05 3.60 -4.21
C PHE A 105 -9.69 2.20 -3.66
N VAL A 106 -8.47 1.72 -3.94
CA VAL A 106 -8.02 0.39 -3.49
C VAL A 106 -8.04 0.26 -1.98
N ALA A 107 -7.53 1.26 -1.24
CA ALA A 107 -7.57 1.29 0.22
C ALA A 107 -9.00 1.27 0.74
N GLY A 108 -9.91 2.04 0.12
CA GLY A 108 -11.33 2.01 0.49
C GLY A 108 -11.99 0.67 0.22
N VAL A 109 -11.61 -0.06 -0.84
CA VAL A 109 -12.09 -1.44 -1.05
C VAL A 109 -11.55 -2.39 0.04
N ALA A 110 -10.29 -2.23 0.45
CA ALA A 110 -9.67 -3.03 1.50
C ALA A 110 -10.29 -2.80 2.89
N GLU A 111 -10.80 -1.60 3.14
CA GLU A 111 -11.44 -1.19 4.39
C GLU A 111 -12.98 -1.33 4.37
N ASP A 112 -13.56 -1.96 3.33
CA ASP A 112 -15.01 -2.10 3.13
C ASP A 112 -15.76 -0.75 3.17
N HIS A 113 -15.15 0.30 2.62
CA HIS A 113 -15.73 1.64 2.58
C HIS A 113 -16.80 1.75 1.48
N ASP A 114 -18.06 1.97 1.89
CA ASP A 114 -19.25 1.97 1.02
C ASP A 114 -19.07 2.67 -0.35
N PRO A 115 -18.54 3.91 -0.45
CA PRO A 115 -18.36 4.56 -1.74
C PRO A 115 -17.45 3.80 -2.71
N SER A 116 -16.39 3.18 -2.21
CA SER A 116 -15.46 2.39 -3.04
C SER A 116 -16.09 1.06 -3.45
N ILE A 117 -16.86 0.42 -2.56
CA ILE A 117 -17.61 -0.80 -2.86
C ILE A 117 -18.66 -0.54 -3.93
N LEU A 118 -19.45 0.52 -3.78
CA LEU A 118 -20.47 0.90 -4.77
C LEU A 118 -19.86 1.24 -6.13
N ALA A 119 -18.73 1.95 -6.17
CA ALA A 119 -18.03 2.25 -7.41
C ALA A 119 -17.52 0.98 -8.11
N LEU A 120 -17.02 0.00 -7.34
CA LEU A 120 -16.61 -1.31 -7.84
C LEU A 120 -17.80 -2.10 -8.39
N GLU A 121 -18.90 -2.19 -7.64
CA GLU A 121 -20.11 -2.91 -8.06
C GLU A 121 -20.78 -2.30 -9.29
N ALA A 122 -20.77 -0.97 -9.40
CA ALA A 122 -21.28 -0.25 -10.56
C ALA A 122 -20.36 -0.33 -11.79
N GLY A 123 -19.14 -0.87 -11.64
CA GLY A 123 -18.13 -0.91 -12.70
C GLY A 123 -17.59 0.46 -13.08
N GLU A 124 -17.73 1.47 -12.21
CA GLU A 124 -17.18 2.82 -12.42
C GLU A 124 -15.65 2.83 -12.27
N GLU A 125 -15.11 1.92 -11.45
CA GLU A 125 -13.68 1.75 -11.18
C GLU A 125 -13.26 0.30 -11.45
N GLN A 126 -12.02 0.11 -11.91
CA GLN A 126 -11.49 -1.23 -12.17
C GLN A 126 -11.17 -1.97 -10.87
N ALA A 127 -11.45 -3.26 -10.82
CA ALA A 127 -11.04 -4.16 -9.75
C ALA A 127 -9.54 -4.00 -9.36
N PRO A 128 -9.17 -3.97 -8.06
CA PRO A 128 -7.77 -4.06 -7.63
C PRO A 128 -6.99 -5.20 -8.33
N THR A 129 -5.81 -4.88 -8.88
CA THR A 129 -4.94 -5.90 -9.49
C THR A 129 -4.27 -6.77 -8.42
N THR A 130 -3.63 -7.86 -8.84
CA THR A 130 -2.82 -8.71 -7.95
C THR A 130 -1.73 -7.94 -7.24
N LEU A 131 -1.09 -7.00 -7.93
CA LEU A 131 -0.02 -6.16 -7.39
C LEU A 131 -0.58 -5.16 -6.36
N GLU A 132 -1.76 -4.61 -6.60
CA GLU A 132 -2.41 -3.65 -5.70
C GLU A 132 -2.98 -4.30 -4.43
N ARG A 133 -3.48 -5.54 -4.52
CA ARG A 133 -4.10 -6.22 -3.36
C ARG A 133 -3.08 -6.85 -2.42
N ARG A 134 -2.07 -7.56 -2.96
CA ARG A 134 -1.18 -8.41 -2.14
C ARG A 134 -0.52 -7.68 -0.97
N TRP A 135 -0.50 -8.32 0.18
CA TRP A 135 0.39 -7.97 1.27
C TRP A 135 1.80 -8.40 0.89
N VAL A 136 2.76 -7.48 1.02
CA VAL A 136 4.16 -7.73 0.69
C VAL A 136 5.02 -7.27 1.85
N SER A 137 5.97 -8.12 2.25
CA SER A 137 7.01 -7.71 3.18
C SER A 137 8.36 -8.27 2.75
N VAL A 138 9.39 -7.43 2.89
CA VAL A 138 10.74 -7.72 2.43
C VAL A 138 11.75 -7.50 3.54
N ALA A 139 12.74 -8.39 3.61
CA ALA A 139 13.90 -8.24 4.47
C ALA A 139 15.20 -8.35 3.66
N HIS A 140 16.17 -7.49 4.00
CA HIS A 140 17.52 -7.49 3.43
C HIS A 140 18.57 -7.81 4.52
N PRO A 141 18.68 -9.08 5.00
CA PRO A 141 19.58 -9.47 6.09
C PRO A 141 21.04 -9.11 5.84
N SER A 142 21.49 -9.27 4.59
CA SER A 142 22.88 -9.05 4.16
C SER A 142 23.10 -7.68 3.50
N GLY A 143 22.18 -6.73 3.70
CA GLY A 143 22.20 -5.44 3.01
C GLY A 143 21.73 -5.51 1.56
N LEU A 144 21.79 -4.38 0.85
CA LEU A 144 21.20 -4.19 -0.48
C LEU A 144 21.83 -5.03 -1.60
N ASP A 145 23.10 -5.41 -1.45
CA ASP A 145 23.83 -6.23 -2.42
C ASP A 145 23.72 -7.74 -2.11
N GLY A 146 23.02 -8.09 -1.05
CA GLY A 146 22.87 -9.46 -0.56
C GLY A 146 21.60 -10.16 -1.04
N GLY A 147 21.37 -11.34 -0.46
CA GLY A 147 20.11 -12.07 -0.65
C GLY A 147 18.94 -11.40 0.08
N VAL A 148 17.75 -11.62 -0.45
CA VAL A 148 16.51 -10.97 -0.01
C VAL A 148 15.46 -12.02 0.32
N TRP A 149 14.76 -11.83 1.45
CA TRP A 149 13.55 -12.57 1.77
C TRP A 149 12.33 -11.76 1.35
N VAL A 150 11.41 -12.39 0.63
CA VAL A 150 10.17 -11.77 0.17
C VAL A 150 9.01 -12.67 0.55
N ALA A 151 8.03 -12.12 1.26
CA ALA A 151 6.76 -12.78 1.52
C ALA A 151 5.65 -11.98 0.82
N GLU A 152 4.81 -12.67 0.07
CA GLU A 152 3.70 -12.11 -0.69
C GLU A 152 2.48 -12.98 -0.43
N PHE A 153 1.38 -12.38 0.01
CA PHE A 153 0.13 -13.09 0.27
C PHE A 153 -1.04 -12.26 -0.22
N ASP A 154 -2.12 -12.91 -0.58
CA ASP A 154 -3.36 -12.21 -0.90
C ASP A 154 -4.00 -11.65 0.37
N THR A 155 -4.55 -10.44 0.23
CA THR A 155 -5.38 -9.81 1.26
C THR A 155 -6.83 -10.05 0.91
N VAL A 156 -7.64 -10.41 1.91
CA VAL A 156 -9.08 -10.50 1.70
C VAL A 156 -9.62 -9.11 1.39
N MET A 157 -10.23 -8.94 0.23
CA MET A 157 -10.91 -7.72 -0.19
C MET A 157 -12.33 -8.06 -0.64
N TYR A 158 -13.23 -7.08 -0.64
CA TYR A 158 -14.59 -7.27 -1.10
C TYR A 158 -14.64 -7.87 -2.52
N GLY A 159 -15.38 -8.97 -2.67
CA GLY A 159 -15.51 -9.68 -3.95
C GLY A 159 -14.25 -10.40 -4.44
N MET A 160 -13.16 -10.43 -3.66
CA MET A 160 -11.87 -11.01 -4.05
C MET A 160 -11.32 -11.91 -2.95
N GLN A 161 -11.30 -13.23 -3.21
CA GLN A 161 -10.68 -14.21 -2.32
C GLN A 161 -9.92 -15.26 -3.13
N GLU A 162 -8.59 -15.25 -3.03
CA GLU A 162 -7.80 -16.45 -3.30
C GLU A 162 -7.82 -17.36 -2.07
N LYS A 163 -8.36 -18.58 -2.21
CA LYS A 163 -8.53 -19.50 -1.07
C LYS A 163 -7.22 -20.08 -0.53
N ASN A 164 -6.14 -20.02 -1.31
CA ASN A 164 -4.93 -20.82 -1.04
C ASN A 164 -3.68 -19.99 -0.70
N ASP A 165 -3.74 -18.66 -0.73
CA ASP A 165 -2.57 -17.79 -0.55
C ASP A 165 -2.85 -16.63 0.42
N LEU A 166 -3.73 -16.86 1.40
CA LEU A 166 -4.14 -15.85 2.38
C LEU A 166 -3.01 -15.51 3.36
N LEU A 167 -2.96 -14.24 3.76
CA LEU A 167 -2.02 -13.75 4.77
C LEU A 167 -2.10 -14.58 6.07
N PRO A 168 -0.99 -15.22 6.50
CA PRO A 168 -0.98 -15.96 7.75
C PRO A 168 -1.23 -15.06 8.97
N ALA A 169 -1.98 -15.56 9.96
CA ALA A 169 -2.29 -14.80 11.18
C ALA A 169 -1.03 -14.29 11.91
N ASP A 170 0.06 -15.06 11.84
CA ASP A 170 1.34 -14.74 12.48
C ASP A 170 2.14 -13.65 11.73
N ALA A 171 1.68 -13.16 10.58
CA ALA A 171 2.37 -12.10 9.83
C ALA A 171 2.53 -10.80 10.64
N GLY A 172 1.68 -10.57 11.64
CA GLY A 172 1.84 -9.45 12.58
C GLY A 172 3.17 -9.47 13.36
N LYS A 173 3.82 -10.64 13.49
CA LYS A 173 5.15 -10.76 14.12
C LYS A 173 6.23 -9.95 13.40
N VAL A 174 6.05 -9.67 12.10
CA VAL A 174 6.96 -8.82 11.32
C VAL A 174 7.14 -7.45 11.98
N LEU A 175 6.07 -6.88 12.54
CA LEU A 175 6.09 -5.56 13.19
C LEU A 175 6.89 -5.53 14.50
N LEU A 176 7.21 -6.69 15.07
CA LEU A 176 7.97 -6.82 16.33
C LEU A 176 9.48 -6.93 16.10
N THR A 177 9.90 -7.08 14.85
CA THR A 177 11.31 -7.30 14.48
C THR A 177 12.13 -6.02 14.63
N LYS A 178 13.37 -6.17 15.09
CA LYS A 178 14.31 -5.06 15.34
C LYS A 178 15.46 -5.05 14.35
N THR A 179 15.67 -6.14 13.61
CA THR A 179 16.72 -6.25 12.61
C THR A 179 16.19 -6.92 11.34
N MET A 180 16.85 -6.67 10.20
CA MET A 180 16.52 -7.36 8.94
C MET A 180 16.77 -8.87 9.00
N ASN A 181 17.66 -9.34 9.87
CA ASN A 181 17.87 -10.77 10.11
C ASN A 181 16.63 -11.39 10.76
N GLU A 182 16.16 -10.80 11.87
CA GLU A 182 14.93 -11.23 12.55
C GLU A 182 13.72 -11.16 11.62
N LYS A 183 13.60 -10.08 10.84
CA LYS A 183 12.56 -9.96 9.82
C LYS A 183 12.64 -11.11 8.82
N GLY A 184 13.82 -11.43 8.30
CA GLY A 184 14.04 -12.55 7.40
C GLY A 184 13.63 -13.90 7.98
N GLU A 185 13.97 -14.19 9.23
CA GLU A 185 13.56 -15.42 9.92
C GLU A 185 12.03 -15.53 10.05
N ILE A 186 11.36 -14.43 10.40
CA ILE A 186 9.89 -14.39 10.45
C ILE A 186 9.30 -14.60 9.05
N LEU A 187 9.81 -13.89 8.03
CA LEU A 187 9.34 -14.05 6.64
C LEU A 187 9.49 -15.49 6.17
N GLN A 188 10.62 -16.14 6.45
CA GLN A 188 10.83 -17.55 6.16
C GLN A 188 9.78 -18.43 6.86
N SER A 189 9.52 -18.20 8.15
CA SER A 189 8.60 -19.01 8.95
C SER A 189 7.14 -18.95 8.46
N ILE A 190 6.73 -17.84 7.85
CA ILE A 190 5.36 -17.66 7.34
C ILE A 190 5.22 -18.07 5.87
N GLY A 191 6.27 -18.60 5.23
CA GLY A 191 6.22 -19.07 3.84
C GLY A 191 6.83 -18.13 2.80
N GLY A 192 7.55 -17.08 3.25
CA GLY A 192 8.36 -16.24 2.38
C GLY A 192 9.44 -17.03 1.66
N LYS A 193 9.92 -16.47 0.55
CA LYS A 193 10.93 -17.07 -0.32
C LYS A 193 12.22 -16.28 -0.28
N PHE A 194 13.33 -17.00 -0.28
CA PHE A 194 14.65 -16.40 -0.41
C PHE A 194 15.05 -16.30 -1.87
N PHE A 195 15.60 -15.15 -2.25
CA PHE A 195 16.22 -14.92 -3.54
C PHE A 195 17.66 -14.48 -3.32
N ALA A 196 18.61 -15.07 -4.05
CA ALA A 196 20.02 -14.71 -3.88
C ALA A 196 20.33 -13.29 -4.37
N SER A 197 19.45 -12.71 -5.20
CA SER A 197 19.47 -11.30 -5.59
C SER A 197 18.11 -10.87 -6.11
N LEU A 198 17.84 -9.56 -6.13
CA LEU A 198 16.63 -8.98 -6.75
C LEU A 198 16.48 -9.30 -8.24
N LYS A 199 17.57 -9.65 -8.94
CA LYS A 199 17.51 -10.07 -10.35
C LYS A 199 16.81 -11.43 -10.54
N GLN A 200 16.79 -12.27 -9.51
CA GLN A 200 16.13 -13.58 -9.54
C GLN A 200 14.67 -13.49 -9.09
N TYR A 201 14.25 -12.34 -8.57
CA TYR A 201 12.89 -12.13 -8.12
C TYR A 201 11.91 -12.14 -9.31
N ASN A 202 10.90 -13.00 -9.21
CA ASN A 202 9.87 -13.23 -10.23
C ASN A 202 8.45 -13.24 -9.65
N GLY A 203 8.26 -12.60 -8.50
CA GLY A 203 6.95 -12.44 -7.83
C GLY A 203 6.12 -11.28 -8.40
N ALA A 204 5.03 -10.94 -7.71
CA ALA A 204 4.07 -9.93 -8.15
C ALA A 204 4.26 -8.54 -7.48
N ALA A 205 5.05 -8.45 -6.41
CA ALA A 205 5.42 -7.18 -5.78
C ALA A 205 6.29 -6.27 -6.67
N CYS A 206 6.29 -4.97 -6.35
CA CYS A 206 6.93 -3.91 -7.13
C CYS A 206 8.46 -3.79 -6.96
N LEU A 207 9.18 -4.84 -6.53
CA LEU A 207 10.59 -4.72 -6.13
C LEU A 207 11.50 -4.24 -7.26
N ASN A 208 11.23 -4.66 -8.49
CA ASN A 208 11.95 -4.23 -9.70
C ASN A 208 11.21 -3.13 -10.50
N ALA A 209 10.06 -2.65 -10.00
CA ALA A 209 9.21 -1.71 -10.73
C ALA A 209 9.94 -0.40 -11.07
N TRP A 210 10.93 0.02 -10.27
CA TRP A 210 11.73 1.19 -10.63
C TRP A 210 12.45 1.04 -11.98
N LYS A 211 12.86 -0.16 -12.36
CA LYS A 211 13.54 -0.41 -13.63
C LYS A 211 12.57 -0.69 -14.78
N GLU A 212 11.43 -1.30 -14.46
CA GLU A 212 10.54 -1.92 -15.45
C GLU A 212 9.26 -1.11 -15.71
N LYS A 213 8.72 -0.42 -14.70
CA LYS A 213 7.45 0.30 -14.80
C LYS A 213 7.66 1.67 -15.45
N MET A 214 7.17 1.80 -16.67
CA MET A 214 7.14 3.06 -17.42
C MET A 214 5.71 3.60 -17.59
N GLU A 215 4.71 2.74 -17.42
CA GLU A 215 3.28 3.05 -17.54
C GLU A 215 2.51 2.48 -16.34
N GLY A 216 1.32 3.01 -16.09
CA GLY A 216 0.43 2.51 -15.05
C GLY A 216 -0.28 1.22 -15.44
N GLU A 217 -0.95 0.58 -14.49
CA GLU A 217 -1.75 -0.62 -14.72
C GLU A 217 -3.02 -0.33 -15.54
N PHE A 218 -3.62 0.86 -15.35
CA PHE A 218 -4.90 1.26 -15.96
C PHE A 218 -4.81 2.56 -16.77
N GLY A 219 -3.61 3.14 -16.90
CA GLY A 219 -3.41 4.40 -17.60
C GLY A 219 -2.02 4.98 -17.36
N PRO A 220 -1.76 6.24 -17.75
CA PRO A 220 -0.48 6.88 -17.48
C PRO A 220 -0.29 7.12 -15.97
N LEU A 221 0.96 7.03 -15.52
CA LEU A 221 1.36 7.44 -14.18
C LEU A 221 1.09 8.94 -14.00
N VAL A 222 0.23 9.30 -13.04
CA VAL A 222 -0.17 10.70 -12.82
C VAL A 222 0.94 11.44 -12.10
N GLN A 223 1.59 12.36 -12.81
CA GLN A 223 2.59 13.24 -12.20
C GLN A 223 1.96 14.21 -11.22
N THR A 224 2.59 14.32 -10.06
CA THR A 224 2.11 15.18 -8.98
C THR A 224 3.20 16.17 -8.58
N GLN A 225 2.98 17.45 -8.89
CA GLN A 225 3.93 18.51 -8.57
C GLN A 225 3.97 18.81 -7.07
N TYR A 226 5.16 19.10 -6.57
CA TYR A 226 5.32 19.62 -5.21
C TYR A 226 4.71 21.03 -5.12
N VAL A 227 3.92 21.29 -4.09
CA VAL A 227 3.31 22.59 -3.81
C VAL A 227 3.55 22.91 -2.34
N GLU A 228 4.19 24.05 -2.05
CA GLU A 228 4.58 24.49 -0.71
C GLU A 228 3.42 24.69 0.29
#